data_AF-A0A7K3MWU5-F1
#
_entry.id   AF-A0A7K3MWU5-F1
#
_cell.length_a   1.000
_cell.length_b   1.000
_cell.length_c   1.000
_cell.angle_alpha   90.00
_cell.angle_beta   90.00
_cell.angle_gamma   90.00
#
_symmetry.space_group_name_H-M   'P 1'
#
loop_
_entity.id
_entity.type
_entity.pdbx_description
1 polymer ?
#
loop_
_entity_poly.entity_id
_entity_poly.type
_entity_poly.pdbx_seq_one_letter_code
_entity_poly.pdbx_strand_id
1 'polypeptide(L)'
;GGKPTAGGTTTQDYAGDWYITITDAAGVTQVANALHSTYNTSANDNTMWIDDAKHGWYLKCKITVNLADGTFTATAQPNTIDSGTVTITEGKIEKGAGLSRVGHVVDKISFKAVFSYDTATKLTFVGHKRTGFKEDEY
;
A
#
# COMPACT_ATOMS: atom_id res chain seq x y z
N GLY A 1 -14.44 17.08 -32.39
CA GLY A 1 -14.67 17.22 -30.94
C GLY A 1 -13.42 16.79 -30.21
N GLY A 2 -12.89 17.61 -29.30
CA GLY A 2 -11.73 17.24 -28.49
C GLY A 2 -12.09 16.16 -27.48
N LYS A 3 -11.20 15.19 -27.26
CA LYS A 3 -11.34 14.19 -26.20
C LYS A 3 -11.09 14.88 -24.85
N PRO A 4 -12.09 15.06 -23.99
CA PRO A 4 -11.87 15.69 -22.69
C PRO A 4 -10.94 14.80 -21.85
N THR A 5 -10.01 15.41 -21.14
CA THR A 5 -9.22 14.75 -20.10
C THR A 5 -10.12 14.50 -18.90
N ALA A 6 -10.28 13.25 -18.48
CA ALA A 6 -10.90 12.97 -17.19
C ALA A 6 -10.05 13.63 -16.08
N GLY A 7 -10.70 14.31 -15.13
CA GLY A 7 -10.03 14.89 -13.97
C GLY A 7 -9.47 13.81 -13.03
N GLY A 8 -8.84 14.24 -11.94
CA GLY A 8 -8.09 13.33 -11.08
C GLY A 8 -7.67 13.95 -9.76
N THR A 9 -7.26 13.09 -8.83
CA THR A 9 -6.56 13.51 -7.61
C THR A 9 -5.04 13.50 -7.84
N THR A 10 -4.28 14.23 -7.03
CA THR A 10 -2.82 14.38 -7.19
C THR A 10 -2.05 13.06 -7.15
N THR A 11 -2.58 12.06 -6.45
CA THR A 11 -1.94 10.74 -6.29
C THR A 11 -2.75 9.60 -6.92
N GLN A 12 -3.65 9.90 -7.86
CA GLN A 12 -4.55 8.92 -8.47
C GLN A 12 -3.83 7.67 -9.01
N ASP A 13 -2.62 7.85 -9.55
CA ASP A 13 -1.81 6.78 -10.15
C ASP A 13 -1.30 5.77 -9.11
N TYR A 14 -1.31 6.16 -7.84
CA TYR A 14 -0.82 5.37 -6.71
C TYR A 14 -1.95 4.92 -5.78
N ALA A 15 -3.19 5.36 -6.06
CA ALA A 15 -4.39 4.92 -5.35
C ALA A 15 -4.90 3.58 -5.91
N GLY A 16 -5.52 2.79 -5.04
CA GLY A 16 -6.14 1.52 -5.42
C GLY A 16 -6.26 0.55 -4.25
N ASP A 17 -6.83 -0.60 -4.57
CA ASP A 17 -6.90 -1.75 -3.68
C ASP A 17 -5.80 -2.76 -4.03
N TRP A 18 -5.27 -3.44 -3.03
CA TRP A 18 -4.09 -4.28 -3.11
C TRP A 18 -4.29 -5.56 -2.30
N TYR A 19 -3.85 -6.69 -2.83
CA TYR A 19 -3.65 -7.90 -2.05
C TYR A 19 -2.20 -8.00 -1.63
N ILE A 20 -1.95 -7.94 -0.32
CA ILE A 20 -0.60 -7.85 0.24
C ILE A 20 -0.31 -9.05 1.14
N THR A 21 0.82 -9.70 0.90
CA THR A 21 1.41 -10.68 1.81
C THR A 21 2.43 -9.98 2.72
N ILE A 22 2.37 -10.32 4.00
CA ILE A 22 3.19 -9.77 5.07
C ILE A 22 4.11 -10.87 5.58
N THR A 23 5.41 -10.62 5.54
CA THR A 23 6.43 -11.53 6.07
C THR A 23 7.25 -10.86 7.16
N ASP A 24 7.79 -11.66 8.08
CA ASP A 24 8.80 -11.18 9.02
C ASP A 24 10.19 -11.07 8.35
N ALA A 25 11.20 -10.70 9.16
CA ALA A 25 12.58 -10.56 8.71
C ALA A 25 13.23 -11.89 8.26
N ALA A 26 12.68 -13.05 8.67
CA ALA A 26 13.12 -14.37 8.22
C ALA A 26 12.41 -14.82 6.92
N GLY A 27 11.48 -14.00 6.40
CA GLY A 27 10.67 -14.33 5.24
C GLY A 27 9.50 -15.27 5.54
N VAL A 28 9.20 -15.53 6.82
CA VAL A 28 8.05 -16.35 7.21
C VAL A 28 6.79 -15.52 7.02
N THR A 29 5.81 -16.09 6.31
CA THR A 29 4.51 -15.45 6.09
C THR A 29 3.74 -15.36 7.40
N GLN A 30 3.39 -14.13 7.77
CA GLN A 30 2.58 -13.83 8.95
C GLN A 30 1.11 -13.64 8.56
N VAL A 31 0.86 -12.98 7.41
CA VAL A 31 -0.47 -12.79 6.82
C VAL A 31 -0.35 -12.93 5.31
N ALA A 32 -1.26 -13.68 4.69
CA ALA A 32 -1.26 -13.89 3.23
C ALA A 32 -2.40 -13.09 2.58
N ASN A 33 -2.08 -12.37 1.51
CA ASN A 33 -3.04 -11.70 0.61
C ASN A 33 -4.11 -10.84 1.31
N ALA A 34 -3.74 -10.12 2.37
CA ALA A 34 -4.63 -9.21 3.06
C ALA A 34 -4.98 -8.00 2.18
N LEU A 35 -6.27 -7.64 2.15
CA LEU A 35 -6.75 -6.48 1.41
C LEU A 35 -6.26 -5.20 2.08
N HIS A 36 -5.60 -4.35 1.30
CA HIS A 36 -5.19 -3.01 1.68
C HIS A 36 -5.67 -2.02 0.62
N SER A 37 -5.89 -0.77 1.02
CA SER A 37 -6.23 0.32 0.12
C SER A 37 -5.26 1.48 0.31
N THR A 38 -4.88 2.11 -0.80
CA THR A 38 -4.21 3.41 -0.82
C THR A 38 -5.14 4.43 -1.45
N TYR A 39 -5.29 5.60 -0.82
CA TYR A 39 -6.20 6.64 -1.30
C TYR A 39 -5.77 8.04 -0.86
N ASN A 40 -6.24 9.03 -1.59
CA ASN A 40 -5.89 10.44 -1.36
C ASN A 40 -6.32 10.93 0.02
N THR A 41 -5.52 11.82 0.60
CA THR A 41 -5.99 12.66 1.69
C THR A 41 -6.88 13.79 1.13
N SER A 42 -7.66 14.41 2.01
CA SER A 42 -8.50 15.58 1.64
C SER A 42 -7.68 16.80 1.23
N ALA A 43 -6.38 16.85 1.57
CA ALA A 43 -5.49 17.93 1.14
C ALA A 43 -5.20 17.87 -0.37
N ASN A 44 -5.37 16.68 -0.98
CA ASN A 44 -5.11 16.45 -2.40
C ASN A 44 -3.71 16.90 -2.83
N ASP A 45 -2.71 16.68 -1.97
CA ASP A 45 -1.29 16.87 -2.24
C ASP A 45 -0.61 15.52 -2.52
N ASN A 46 0.69 15.39 -2.28
CA ASN A 46 1.43 14.15 -2.45
C ASN A 46 1.33 13.19 -1.24
N THR A 47 0.43 13.45 -0.30
CA THR A 47 0.14 12.56 0.82
C THR A 47 -1.05 11.66 0.54
N MET A 48 -0.99 10.43 1.06
CA MET A 48 -2.03 9.42 0.93
C MET A 48 -2.25 8.67 2.23
N TRP A 49 -3.39 8.02 2.35
CA TRP A 49 -3.61 6.95 3.31
C TRP A 49 -3.12 5.63 2.73
N ILE A 50 -2.54 4.80 3.59
CA ILE A 50 -2.48 3.34 3.44
C ILE A 50 -3.30 2.75 4.58
N ASP A 51 -4.21 1.82 4.26
CA ASP A 51 -5.22 1.31 5.18
C ASP A 51 -5.48 -0.17 4.89
N ASP A 52 -5.29 -1.04 5.86
CA ASP A 52 -5.61 -2.46 5.72
C ASP A 52 -7.00 -2.82 6.25
N ALA A 53 -7.75 -1.84 6.78
CA ALA A 53 -9.04 -2.03 7.41
C ALA A 53 -9.08 -3.20 8.42
N LYS A 54 -7.96 -3.46 9.10
CA LYS A 54 -7.72 -4.57 10.04
C LYS A 54 -7.68 -5.97 9.42
N HIS A 55 -7.50 -6.10 8.10
CA HIS A 55 -7.30 -7.39 7.44
C HIS A 55 -5.84 -7.86 7.43
N GLY A 56 -4.89 -6.95 7.64
CA GLY A 56 -3.45 -7.20 7.61
C GLY A 56 -2.81 -7.19 8.99
N TRP A 57 -2.06 -6.13 9.27
CA TRP A 57 -1.35 -5.87 10.54
C TRP A 57 -1.91 -4.68 11.31
N TYR A 58 -3.17 -4.35 11.05
CA TYR A 58 -3.93 -3.24 11.62
C TYR A 58 -3.21 -1.91 11.34
N LEU A 59 -2.82 -1.74 10.09
CA LEU A 59 -2.11 -0.58 9.55
C LEU A 59 -3.10 0.45 8.99
N LYS A 60 -3.15 1.64 9.60
CA LYS A 60 -3.70 2.83 8.95
C LYS A 60 -2.92 4.09 9.30
N CYS A 61 -2.12 4.58 8.37
CA CYS A 61 -1.36 5.82 8.54
C CYS A 61 -1.26 6.62 7.23
N LYS A 62 -0.74 7.85 7.31
CA LYS A 62 -0.41 8.64 6.13
C LYS A 62 0.97 8.27 5.60
N ILE A 63 1.11 8.23 4.29
CA ILE A 63 2.38 8.11 3.57
C ILE A 63 2.58 9.35 2.70
N THR A 64 3.83 9.72 2.46
CA THR A 64 4.22 10.74 1.49
C THR A 64 4.78 10.05 0.27
N VAL A 65 4.20 10.31 -0.90
CA VAL A 65 4.60 9.70 -2.17
C VAL A 65 5.46 10.68 -2.96
N ASN A 66 6.52 10.18 -3.58
CA ASN A 66 7.23 10.85 -4.65
C ASN A 66 6.50 10.56 -5.97
N LEU A 67 5.83 11.58 -6.51
CA LEU A 67 5.00 11.44 -7.71
C LEU A 67 5.80 11.17 -8.99
N ALA A 68 7.13 11.37 -8.98
CA ALA A 68 7.97 11.12 -10.15
C ALA A 68 8.25 9.63 -10.34
N ASP A 69 8.36 8.87 -9.24
CA ASP A 69 8.82 7.49 -9.28
C ASP A 69 7.97 6.51 -8.47
N GLY A 70 6.98 6.96 -7.71
CA GLY A 70 6.12 6.11 -6.88
C GLY A 70 6.80 5.55 -5.63
N THR A 71 7.96 6.08 -5.22
CA THR A 71 8.51 5.79 -3.89
C THR A 71 7.68 6.47 -2.82
N PHE A 72 7.60 5.87 -1.63
CA PHE A 72 6.87 6.47 -0.51
C PHE A 72 7.48 6.11 0.84
N THR A 73 7.23 6.97 1.83
CA THR A 73 7.70 6.80 3.20
C THR A 73 6.66 7.30 4.20
N ALA A 74 6.81 6.87 5.45
CA ALA A 74 6.16 7.45 6.61
C ALA A 74 7.14 7.44 7.78
N THR A 75 7.26 8.55 8.50
CA THR A 75 8.13 8.63 9.69
C THR A 75 7.24 8.86 10.90
N ALA A 76 7.22 7.88 11.81
CA ALA A 76 6.46 7.92 13.07
C ALA A 76 5.03 8.47 12.90
N GLN A 77 4.32 8.06 11.84
CA GLN A 77 2.96 8.52 11.58
C GLN A 77 2.00 7.79 12.52
N PRO A 78 0.99 8.48 13.09
CA PRO A 78 0.00 7.83 13.94
C PRO A 78 -0.66 6.64 13.23
N ASN A 79 -0.71 5.49 13.91
CA ASN A 79 -1.58 4.41 13.50
C ASN A 79 -2.99 4.75 13.98
N THR A 80 -3.94 4.90 13.07
CA THR A 80 -5.27 5.44 13.41
C THR A 80 -6.31 4.36 13.69
N ILE A 81 -5.98 3.08 13.46
CA ILE A 81 -6.86 1.94 13.74
C ILE A 81 -6.33 1.01 14.84
N ASP A 82 -5.14 1.31 15.36
CA ASP A 82 -4.50 0.62 16.48
C ASP A 82 -3.55 1.60 17.23
N SER A 83 -2.89 1.14 18.28
CA SER A 83 -2.00 1.95 19.11
C SER A 83 -0.67 2.32 18.44
N GLY A 84 -0.10 3.45 18.87
CA GLY A 84 1.26 3.84 18.52
C GLY A 84 1.41 4.49 17.15
N THR A 85 2.63 4.43 16.63
CA THR A 85 3.02 5.03 15.34
C THR A 85 3.66 3.99 14.43
N VAL A 86 3.57 4.20 13.13
CA VAL A 86 4.19 3.37 12.11
C VAL A 86 5.28 4.17 11.39
N THR A 87 6.43 3.53 11.20
CA THR A 87 7.47 4.00 10.28
C THR A 87 7.51 3.08 9.08
N ILE A 88 7.34 3.64 7.88
CA ILE A 88 7.41 2.93 6.60
C ILE A 88 8.64 3.38 5.83
N THR A 89 9.44 2.40 5.40
CA THR A 89 10.63 2.58 4.58
C THR A 89 10.57 1.70 3.34
N GLU A 90 11.41 2.01 2.34
CA GLU A 90 11.50 1.24 1.09
C GLU A 90 10.15 1.09 0.38
N GLY A 91 9.24 2.04 0.58
CA GLY A 91 7.93 2.03 -0.07
C GLY A 91 8.08 2.30 -1.55
N LYS A 92 7.44 1.46 -2.36
CA LYS A 92 7.41 1.58 -3.82
C LYS A 92 6.09 1.06 -4.38
N ILE A 93 5.47 1.83 -5.26
CA ILE A 93 4.45 1.36 -6.19
C ILE A 93 5.05 1.35 -7.60
N GLU A 94 5.03 0.19 -8.24
CA GLU A 94 5.65 -0.07 -9.54
C GLU A 94 4.57 -0.44 -10.56
N LYS A 95 4.39 0.38 -11.60
CA LYS A 95 3.38 0.12 -12.63
C LYS A 95 3.73 -1.12 -13.46
N GLY A 96 2.78 -2.03 -13.63
CA GLY A 96 2.95 -3.23 -14.45
C GLY A 96 4.06 -4.20 -14.01
N ALA A 97 4.50 -4.14 -12.75
CA ALA A 97 5.57 -4.99 -12.22
C ALA A 97 5.06 -6.16 -11.35
N GLY A 98 3.74 -6.28 -11.19
CA GLY A 98 3.08 -7.34 -10.43
C GLY A 98 2.33 -8.31 -11.34
N LEU A 99 2.00 -9.46 -10.79
CA LEU A 99 1.10 -10.44 -11.40
C LEU A 99 -0.07 -10.67 -10.43
N SER A 100 -1.29 -10.66 -10.97
CA SER A 100 -2.47 -11.09 -10.22
C SER A 100 -2.43 -12.60 -9.94
N ARG A 101 -3.38 -13.11 -9.15
CA ARG A 101 -3.50 -14.53 -8.84
C ARG A 101 -3.53 -15.42 -10.09
N VAL A 102 -4.22 -14.98 -11.16
CA VAL A 102 -4.30 -15.72 -12.43
C VAL A 102 -3.28 -15.25 -13.49
N GLY A 103 -2.34 -14.37 -13.11
CA GLY A 103 -1.22 -13.99 -13.97
C GLY A 103 -1.43 -12.75 -14.84
N HIS A 104 -2.45 -11.93 -14.56
CA HIS A 104 -2.58 -10.64 -15.25
C HIS A 104 -1.49 -9.67 -14.79
N VAL A 105 -0.88 -8.96 -15.74
CA VAL A 105 0.08 -7.88 -15.43
C VAL A 105 -0.67 -6.73 -14.76
N VAL A 106 -0.25 -6.40 -13.55
CA VAL A 106 -0.85 -5.36 -12.70
C VAL A 106 0.23 -4.55 -12.00
N ASP A 107 -0.16 -3.48 -11.30
CA ASP A 107 0.78 -2.73 -10.48
C ASP A 107 1.20 -3.55 -9.24
N LYS A 108 2.42 -3.33 -8.78
CA LYS A 108 2.99 -3.94 -7.58
C LYS A 108 3.16 -2.90 -6.49
N ILE A 109 2.93 -3.29 -5.24
CA ILE A 109 3.25 -2.48 -4.06
C ILE A 109 4.22 -3.25 -3.18
N SER A 110 5.24 -2.58 -2.66
CA SER A 110 6.13 -3.15 -1.64
C SER A 110 6.61 -2.10 -0.65
N PHE A 111 6.75 -2.47 0.62
CA PHE A 111 7.33 -1.61 1.65
C PHE A 111 7.77 -2.42 2.87
N LYS A 112 8.56 -1.79 3.75
CA LYS A 112 8.84 -2.30 5.08
C LYS A 112 8.18 -1.41 6.12
N ALA A 113 7.67 -2.01 7.19
CA ALA A 113 7.10 -1.27 8.30
C ALA A 113 7.64 -1.74 9.66
N VAL A 114 7.73 -0.78 10.57
CA VAL A 114 8.02 -0.99 12.00
C VAL A 114 6.98 -0.24 12.81
N PHE A 115 6.43 -0.91 13.81
CA PHE A 115 5.40 -0.37 14.69
C PHE A 115 6.01 -0.01 16.03
N SER A 116 5.64 1.14 16.61
CA SER A 116 6.32 1.66 17.81
C SER A 116 6.14 0.81 19.06
N TYR A 117 5.09 -0.01 19.13
CA TYR A 117 4.85 -0.93 20.26
C TYR A 117 5.76 -2.16 20.22
N ASP A 118 6.32 -2.49 19.05
CA ASP A 118 7.30 -3.57 18.86
C ASP A 118 8.29 -3.18 17.74
N THR A 119 9.36 -2.51 18.15
CA THR A 119 10.39 -2.04 17.23
C THR A 119 11.38 -3.13 16.80
N ALA A 120 11.36 -4.30 17.44
CA ALA A 120 12.20 -5.44 17.09
C ALA A 120 11.65 -6.16 15.85
N THR A 121 10.32 -6.20 15.71
CA THR A 121 9.65 -6.81 14.57
C THR A 121 9.65 -5.88 13.35
N LYS A 122 10.38 -6.29 12.32
CA LYS A 122 10.40 -5.64 11.00
C LYS A 122 9.61 -6.49 10.02
N LEU A 123 8.57 -5.90 9.46
CA LEU A 123 7.68 -6.58 8.52
C LEU A 123 7.94 -6.09 7.10
N THR A 124 7.89 -7.03 6.16
CA THR A 124 7.93 -6.74 4.72
C THR A 124 6.55 -7.00 4.14
N PHE A 125 6.04 -6.02 3.41
CA PHE A 125 4.74 -6.04 2.76
C PHE A 125 5.00 -6.08 1.27
N VAL A 126 4.49 -7.09 0.57
CA VAL A 126 4.59 -7.19 -0.90
C VAL A 126 3.25 -7.65 -1.44
N GLY A 127 2.76 -6.97 -2.47
CA GLY A 127 1.47 -7.26 -3.05
C GLY A 127 1.29 -6.77 -4.46
N HIS A 128 0.11 -7.04 -4.99
CA HIS A 128 -0.29 -6.64 -6.33
C HIS A 128 -1.64 -5.93 -6.29
N LYS A 129 -1.91 -5.12 -7.30
CA LYS A 129 -3.18 -4.39 -7.44
C LYS A 129 -4.32 -5.37 -7.68
N ARG A 130 -5.45 -5.14 -7.02
CA ARG A 130 -6.69 -5.88 -7.20
C ARG A 130 -7.28 -5.57 -8.58
N THR A 131 -7.70 -6.62 -9.29
CA THR A 131 -8.27 -6.48 -10.64
C THR A 131 -9.79 -6.29 -10.63
N GLY A 132 -10.46 -6.76 -9.58
CA GLY A 132 -11.92 -6.83 -9.49
C GLY A 132 -12.53 -8.03 -10.21
N PHE A 133 -11.71 -8.87 -10.86
CA PHE A 133 -12.15 -10.17 -11.38
C PHE A 133 -12.25 -11.18 -10.25
N LYS A 134 -13.34 -11.94 -10.22
CA LYS A 134 -13.63 -12.90 -9.14
C LYS A 134 -12.53 -13.95 -8.98
N GLU A 135 -11.90 -14.33 -10.08
CA GLU A 135 -10.82 -15.31 -10.14
C GLU A 135 -9.51 -14.82 -9.49
N ASP A 136 -9.36 -13.50 -9.35
CA ASP A 136 -8.19 -12.85 -8.75
C ASP A 136 -8.39 -12.46 -7.27
N GLU A 137 -9.56 -12.72 -6.70
CA GLU A 137 -9.87 -12.47 -5.29
C GLU A 137 -9.31 -13.60 -4.39
N TYR A 138 -9.19 -13.33 -3.08
CA TYR A 138 -8.66 -14.25 -2.07
C TYR A 138 -9.67 -14.57 -0.98
#